data_AF-A0AAX2JDL6-F1
#
_entry.id   AF-A0AAX2JDL6-F1
#
_cell.length_a   1.000
_cell.length_b   1.000
_cell.length_c   1.000
_cell.angle_alpha   90.00
_cell.angle_beta   90.00
_cell.angle_gamma   90.00
#
_symmetry.space_group_name_H-M   'P 1'
#
loop_
_entity.id
_entity.type
_entity.pdbx_description
1 polymer ?
#
loop_
_entity_poly.entity_id
_entity_poly.type
_entity_poly.pdbx_seq_one_letter_code
_entity_poly.pdbx_strand_id
1 'polypeptide(L)'
;MEEKKNVNVTRHAIMRYAARVYSGQIITERTFDIWRNNNEEKVIEIEKLIKEEFARSEYITTASYDKHRKAEFYVNEEKMMTYIVADNNIVTCYKIDFELDEKGNKEIYMGFKNALKRALEEEENWELTSGAKIALSKNEIKLKNSEIEELESKLNRLRAEKKILEAEHEHLLATSRELKAKIYNIREKLVRSKLAI
;
A
#
# COMPACT_ATOMS: atom_id res chain seq x y z
N MET A 1 -8.99 26.46 -3.52
CA MET A 1 -9.75 26.28 -2.27
C MET A 1 -10.77 25.21 -2.57
N GLU A 2 -10.57 23.99 -2.08
CA GLU A 2 -11.53 22.89 -2.30
C GLU A 2 -12.85 23.23 -1.60
N GLU A 3 -13.97 23.15 -2.32
CA GLU A 3 -15.29 23.28 -1.71
C GLU A 3 -15.48 22.13 -0.72
N LYS A 4 -15.55 22.45 0.57
CA LYS A 4 -15.80 21.45 1.60
C LYS A 4 -17.17 20.82 1.41
N LYS A 5 -17.22 19.50 1.58
CA LYS A 5 -18.45 18.70 1.51
C LYS A 5 -19.53 19.33 2.40
N ASN A 6 -20.76 19.40 1.89
CA ASN A 6 -21.93 19.68 2.71
C ASN A 6 -22.15 18.47 3.64
N VAL A 7 -21.91 18.66 4.93
CA VAL A 7 -21.98 17.61 5.94
C VAL A 7 -23.15 17.83 6.89
N ASN A 8 -23.80 16.74 7.28
CA ASN A 8 -24.81 16.75 8.33
C ASN A 8 -24.15 16.68 9.71
N VAL A 9 -24.78 17.23 10.74
CA VAL A 9 -24.30 17.12 12.12
C VAL A 9 -25.14 16.09 12.86
N THR A 10 -24.50 15.08 13.42
CA THR A 10 -25.22 14.03 14.16
C THR A 10 -25.64 14.50 15.55
N ARG A 11 -26.64 13.82 16.12
CA ARG A 11 -27.04 13.97 17.53
C ARG A 11 -25.83 13.91 18.48
N HIS A 12 -24.90 12.98 18.22
CA HIS A 12 -23.74 12.78 19.06
C HIS A 12 -22.77 13.96 19.00
N ALA A 13 -22.49 14.49 17.80
CA ALA A 13 -21.67 15.69 17.64
C ALA A 13 -22.28 16.92 18.34
N ILE A 14 -23.59 17.15 18.21
CA ILE A 14 -24.30 18.24 18.91
C ILE A 14 -24.16 18.07 20.42
N MET A 15 -24.38 16.86 20.94
CA MET A 15 -24.24 16.56 22.37
C MET A 15 -22.82 16.86 22.88
N ARG A 16 -21.79 16.39 22.17
CA ARG A 16 -20.39 16.61 22.55
C ARG A 16 -20.03 18.10 22.55
N TYR A 17 -20.51 18.84 21.56
CA TYR A 17 -20.29 20.28 21.47
C TYR A 17 -21.05 21.05 22.56
N ALA A 18 -22.31 20.69 22.83
CA ALA A 18 -23.12 21.28 23.88
C ALA A 18 -22.51 21.09 25.27
N ALA A 19 -21.99 19.89 25.56
CA ALA A 19 -21.31 19.59 26.83
C ALA A 19 -20.05 20.46 27.05
N ARG A 20 -19.39 20.90 25.97
CA ARG A 20 -18.29 21.88 26.04
C ARG A 20 -18.81 23.29 26.34
N VAL A 21 -19.75 23.79 25.54
CA VAL A 21 -20.22 25.18 25.61
C VAL A 21 -20.99 25.44 26.91
N TYR A 22 -21.79 24.47 27.34
CA TYR A 22 -22.62 24.54 28.53
C TYR A 22 -22.08 23.60 29.62
N SER A 23 -20.77 23.66 29.88
CA SER A 23 -20.06 22.80 30.84
C SER A 23 -20.59 22.84 32.28
N GLY A 24 -21.40 23.85 32.64
CA GLY A 24 -22.13 23.93 33.91
C GLY A 24 -23.42 23.09 33.97
N GLN A 25 -23.83 22.46 32.88
CA GLN A 25 -25.01 21.59 32.79
C GLN A 25 -24.57 20.14 32.56
N ILE A 26 -25.14 19.19 33.30
CA ILE A 26 -24.84 17.76 33.14
C ILE A 26 -25.52 17.23 31.86
N ILE A 27 -24.87 17.45 30.73
CA ILE A 27 -25.31 16.96 29.42
C ILE A 27 -24.60 15.63 29.14
N THR A 28 -25.35 14.54 29.32
CA THR A 28 -24.90 13.16 29.08
C THR A 28 -25.79 12.53 28.02
N GLU A 29 -25.41 11.36 27.53
CA GLU A 29 -26.21 10.62 26.55
C GLU A 29 -27.65 10.35 27.01
N ARG A 30 -27.83 10.13 28.32
CA ARG A 30 -29.14 9.89 28.95
C ARG A 30 -29.99 11.15 29.13
N THR A 31 -29.35 12.31 29.34
CA THR A 31 -30.04 13.58 29.61
C THR A 31 -30.19 14.46 28.37
N PHE A 32 -29.47 14.13 27.28
CA PHE A 32 -29.41 14.97 26.09
C PHE A 32 -30.76 15.15 25.40
N ASP A 33 -31.59 14.12 25.28
CA ASP A 33 -32.88 14.27 24.59
C ASP A 33 -33.83 15.22 25.34
N ILE A 34 -33.84 15.17 26.67
CA ILE A 34 -34.61 16.10 27.50
C ILE A 34 -34.06 17.52 27.35
N TRP A 35 -32.73 17.67 27.40
CA TRP A 35 -32.08 18.97 27.22
C TRP A 35 -32.37 19.56 25.83
N ARG A 36 -32.26 18.75 24.78
CA ARG A 36 -32.51 19.14 23.39
C ARG A 36 -33.92 19.67 23.20
N ASN A 37 -34.93 18.96 23.71
CA ASN A 37 -36.33 19.35 23.58
C ASN A 37 -36.64 20.66 24.33
N ASN A 38 -35.92 20.95 25.42
CA ASN A 38 -36.08 22.19 26.18
C ASN A 38 -35.23 23.35 25.61
N ASN A 39 -34.38 23.11 24.61
CA ASN A 39 -33.41 24.08 24.10
C ASN A 39 -33.29 24.02 22.55
N GLU A 40 -34.41 23.86 21.84
CA GLU A 40 -34.41 23.68 20.38
C GLU A 40 -33.68 24.81 19.64
N GLU A 41 -33.86 26.06 20.03
CA GLU A 41 -33.15 27.21 19.43
C GLU A 41 -31.62 27.09 19.59
N LYS A 42 -31.14 26.66 20.76
CA LYS A 42 -29.70 26.47 21.01
C LYS A 42 -29.14 25.32 20.20
N VAL A 43 -29.94 24.29 19.93
CA VAL A 43 -29.53 23.13 19.12
C VAL A 43 -29.29 23.56 17.67
N ILE A 44 -30.17 24.39 17.11
CA ILE A 44 -30.01 24.99 15.78
C ILE A 44 -28.75 25.86 15.73
N GLU A 45 -28.53 26.68 16.77
CA GLU A 45 -27.32 27.49 16.87
C GLU A 45 -26.04 26.65 16.95
N ILE A 46 -26.02 25.61 17.78
CA ILE A 46 -24.88 24.68 17.90
C ILE A 46 -24.59 24.02 16.55
N GLU A 47 -25.62 23.54 15.84
CA GLU A 47 -25.43 22.93 14.53
C GLU A 47 -24.78 23.90 13.54
N LYS A 48 -25.24 25.16 13.53
CA LYS A 48 -24.64 26.22 12.72
C LYS A 48 -23.18 26.48 13.11
N LEU A 49 -22.88 26.61 14.40
CA LEU A 49 -21.53 26.82 14.90
C LEU A 49 -20.59 25.67 14.53
N ILE A 50 -21.03 24.41 14.70
CA ILE A 50 -20.25 23.23 14.29
C ILE A 50 -19.93 23.29 12.80
N LYS A 51 -20.91 23.62 11.96
CA LYS A 51 -20.71 23.74 10.50
C LYS A 51 -19.73 24.88 10.16
N GLU A 52 -19.82 26.03 10.83
CA GLU A 52 -18.92 27.17 10.62
C GLU A 52 -17.48 26.89 11.09
N GLU A 53 -17.32 26.24 12.25
CA GLU A 53 -16.01 25.82 12.76
C GLU A 53 -15.41 24.73 11.87
N PHE A 54 -16.22 23.76 11.43
CA PHE A 54 -15.81 22.73 10.48
C PHE A 54 -15.44 23.31 9.12
N ALA A 55 -16.13 24.35 8.63
CA ALA A 55 -15.77 25.02 7.38
C ALA A 55 -14.34 25.59 7.43
N ARG A 56 -13.83 25.95 8.62
CA ARG A 56 -12.47 26.49 8.83
C ARG A 56 -11.43 25.45 9.30
N SER A 57 -11.80 24.17 9.39
CA SER A 57 -10.86 23.11 9.77
C SER A 57 -9.87 22.73 8.65
N GLU A 58 -8.83 21.98 8.97
CA GLU A 58 -7.91 21.39 8.00
C GLU A 58 -8.03 19.86 8.09
N TYR A 59 -8.02 19.18 6.94
CA TYR A 59 -7.95 17.72 6.93
C TYR A 59 -6.59 17.26 7.46
N ILE A 60 -6.59 16.24 8.32
CA ILE A 60 -5.38 15.65 8.89
C ILE A 60 -5.13 14.25 8.34
N THR A 61 -6.11 13.36 8.46
CA THR A 61 -5.95 11.96 8.05
C THR A 61 -7.28 11.23 7.93
N THR A 62 -7.25 10.04 7.35
CA THR A 62 -8.37 9.10 7.33
C THR A 62 -7.97 7.87 8.12
N ALA A 63 -8.77 7.51 9.13
CA ALA A 63 -8.53 6.35 9.98
C ALA A 63 -9.84 5.66 10.36
N SER A 64 -9.75 4.48 10.96
CA SER A 64 -10.92 3.85 11.58
C SER A 64 -11.29 4.59 12.87
N TYR A 65 -12.57 4.88 13.07
CA TYR A 65 -13.08 5.48 14.30
C TYR A 65 -14.37 4.79 14.73
N ASP A 66 -14.39 4.23 15.95
CA ASP A 66 -15.51 3.47 16.49
C ASP A 66 -15.97 2.37 15.50
N LYS A 67 -17.24 2.38 15.09
CA LYS A 67 -17.80 1.45 14.09
C LYS A 67 -17.49 1.83 12.63
N HIS A 68 -16.91 3.00 12.38
CA HIS A 68 -16.62 3.49 11.03
C HIS A 68 -15.23 3.04 10.59
N ARG A 69 -15.15 2.17 9.57
CA ARG A 69 -13.86 1.69 9.02
C ARG A 69 -13.06 2.79 8.33
N LYS A 70 -13.72 3.83 7.83
CA LYS A 70 -13.10 5.01 7.21
C LYS A 70 -13.80 6.26 7.72
N ALA A 71 -13.10 7.04 8.52
CA ALA A 71 -13.53 8.35 8.99
C ALA A 71 -12.42 9.38 8.73
N GLU A 72 -12.82 10.53 8.20
CA GLU A 72 -11.95 11.67 7.91
C GLU A 72 -11.83 12.53 9.18
N PHE A 73 -10.60 12.81 9.60
CA PHE A 73 -10.29 13.64 10.76
C PHE A 73 -9.90 15.05 10.30
N TYR A 74 -10.57 16.04 10.87
CA TYR A 74 -10.34 17.44 10.60
C TYR A 74 -10.04 18.20 11.88
N VAL A 75 -9.18 19.20 11.83
CA VAL A 75 -8.85 20.03 12.99
C VAL A 75 -9.08 21.50 12.70
N ASN A 76 -9.86 22.17 13.54
CA ASN A 76 -9.89 23.63 13.59
C ASN A 76 -8.86 24.09 14.63
N GLU A 77 -7.73 24.63 14.16
CA GLU A 77 -6.64 25.10 15.00
C GLU A 77 -7.04 26.27 15.90
N GLU A 78 -7.82 27.23 15.37
CA GLU A 78 -8.28 28.40 16.14
C GLU A 78 -9.08 27.98 17.37
N LYS A 79 -9.93 26.97 17.20
CA LYS A 79 -10.81 26.45 18.26
C LYS A 79 -10.19 25.31 19.05
N MET A 80 -9.04 24.79 18.63
CA MET A 80 -8.41 23.58 19.17
C MET A 80 -9.42 22.42 19.21
N MET A 81 -10.13 22.19 18.10
CA MET A 81 -11.21 21.20 18.00
C MET A 81 -10.92 20.19 16.89
N THR A 82 -11.14 18.91 17.19
CA THR A 82 -11.17 17.83 16.19
C THR A 82 -12.62 17.53 15.81
N TYR A 83 -12.84 17.35 14.51
CA TYR A 83 -14.10 16.96 13.89
C TYR A 83 -13.88 15.65 13.14
N ILE A 84 -14.73 14.67 13.39
CA ILE A 84 -14.66 13.37 12.70
C ILE A 84 -15.85 13.26 11.76
N VAL A 85 -15.57 13.02 10.48
CA VAL A 85 -16.57 12.88 9.43
C VAL A 85 -16.58 11.46 8.90
N ALA A 86 -17.75 10.83 8.89
CA ALA A 86 -17.97 9.55 8.23
C ALA A 86 -19.29 9.59 7.47
N ASP A 87 -19.33 9.04 6.27
CA ASP A 87 -20.54 8.95 5.44
C ASP A 87 -21.26 10.31 5.28
N ASN A 88 -20.51 11.40 5.05
CA ASN A 88 -21.00 12.80 4.98
C ASN A 88 -21.66 13.34 6.26
N ASN A 89 -21.37 12.75 7.42
CA ASN A 89 -21.87 13.19 8.71
C ASN A 89 -20.70 13.53 9.64
N ILE A 90 -20.75 14.67 10.33
CA ILE A 90 -19.92 14.93 11.51
C ILE A 90 -20.45 14.04 12.63
N VAL A 91 -19.78 12.90 12.83
CA VAL A 91 -20.19 11.86 13.79
C VAL A 91 -19.84 12.23 15.22
N THR A 92 -18.76 12.99 15.40
CA THR A 92 -18.37 13.52 16.71
C THR A 92 -17.45 14.73 16.56
N CYS A 93 -17.27 15.44 17.66
CA CYS A 93 -16.24 16.44 17.82
C CYS A 93 -15.73 16.46 19.27
N TYR A 94 -14.49 16.88 19.46
CA TYR A 94 -13.88 17.02 20.78
C TYR A 94 -12.75 18.03 20.78
N LYS A 95 -12.49 18.60 21.94
CA LYS A 95 -11.37 19.51 22.16
C LYS A 95 -10.06 18.72 22.11
N ILE A 96 -9.05 19.31 21.49
CA ILE A 96 -7.67 18.85 21.60
C ILE A 96 -7.20 19.25 22.99
N ASP A 97 -6.96 18.24 23.82
CA ASP A 97 -6.53 18.42 25.21
C ASP A 97 -5.50 17.34 25.57
N PHE A 98 -4.31 17.81 25.90
CA PHE A 98 -3.17 17.04 26.37
C PHE A 98 -3.00 17.18 27.89
N GLU A 99 -4.07 17.54 28.59
CA GLU A 99 -4.10 17.73 30.06
C GLU A 99 -3.22 18.91 30.51
N LEU A 100 -3.14 19.95 29.68
CA LEU A 100 -2.39 21.19 29.93
C LEU A 100 -3.30 22.43 29.91
N ASP A 101 -2.74 23.57 30.28
CA ASP A 101 -3.40 24.86 30.06
C ASP A 101 -3.58 25.14 28.55
N GLU A 102 -4.35 26.18 28.21
CA GLU A 102 -4.66 26.51 26.82
C GLU A 102 -3.40 26.77 25.98
N LYS A 103 -2.40 27.41 26.59
CA LYS A 103 -1.12 27.70 25.94
C LYS A 103 -0.32 26.43 25.67
N GLY A 104 -0.14 25.58 26.68
CA GLY A 104 0.60 24.32 26.57
C GLY A 104 -0.06 23.37 25.58
N ASN A 105 -1.40 23.28 25.58
CA ASN A 105 -2.14 22.50 24.59
C ASN A 105 -1.86 22.96 23.15
N LYS A 106 -1.86 24.27 22.92
CA LYS A 106 -1.56 24.85 21.61
C LYS A 106 -0.10 24.62 21.19
N GLU A 107 0.84 24.76 22.12
CA GLU A 107 2.27 24.51 21.86
C GLU A 107 2.54 23.05 21.43
N ILE A 108 1.96 22.08 22.15
CA ILE A 108 2.09 20.66 21.77
C ILE A 108 1.46 20.39 20.41
N TYR A 109 0.25 20.90 20.15
CA TYR A 109 -0.40 20.75 18.85
C TYR A 109 0.46 21.29 17.71
N MET A 110 1.02 22.49 17.86
CA MET A 110 1.90 23.10 16.86
C MET A 110 3.18 22.28 16.65
N GLY A 111 3.73 21.69 17.71
CA GLY A 111 4.84 20.75 17.63
C GLY A 111 4.56 19.57 16.70
N PHE A 112 3.42 18.89 16.93
CA PHE A 112 2.99 17.77 16.07
C PHE A 112 2.63 18.22 14.65
N LYS A 113 1.94 19.34 14.48
CA LYS A 113 1.60 19.89 13.14
C LYS A 113 2.85 20.16 12.30
N ASN A 114 3.87 20.78 12.90
CA ASN A 114 5.13 21.05 12.22
C ASN A 114 5.91 19.76 11.92
N ALA A 115 5.87 18.77 12.81
CA ALA A 115 6.48 17.46 12.56
C ALA A 115 5.80 16.73 11.39
N LEU A 116 4.47 16.74 11.35
CA LEU A 116 3.69 16.18 10.24
C LEU A 116 4.02 16.88 8.92
N LYS A 117 4.08 18.21 8.91
CA LYS A 117 4.44 18.98 7.71
C LYS A 117 5.82 18.56 7.16
N ARG A 118 6.83 18.46 8.02
CA ARG A 118 8.17 18.01 7.62
C ARG A 118 8.17 16.59 7.07
N ALA A 119 7.41 15.68 7.68
CA ALA A 119 7.32 14.30 7.21
C ALA A 119 6.64 14.21 5.83
N LEU A 120 5.60 15.01 5.57
CA LEU A 120 4.96 15.08 4.25
C LEU A 120 5.89 15.66 3.18
N GLU A 121 6.67 16.70 3.52
CA GLU A 121 7.70 17.25 2.62
C GLU A 121 8.82 16.23 2.34
N GLU A 122 9.20 15.42 3.33
CA GLU A 122 10.18 14.34 3.17
C GLU A 122 9.64 13.23 2.25
N GLU A 123 8.38 12.83 2.41
CA GLU A 123 7.68 11.86 1.54
C GLU A 123 7.63 12.36 0.10
N GLU A 124 7.19 13.60 -0.14
CA GLU A 124 7.13 14.19 -1.49
C GLU A 124 8.50 14.20 -2.19
N ASN A 125 9.55 14.62 -1.47
CA ASN A 125 10.92 14.61 -1.98
C ASN A 125 11.42 13.19 -2.28
N TRP A 126 11.06 12.23 -1.43
CA TRP A 126 11.39 10.83 -1.65
C TRP A 126 10.67 10.26 -2.87
N GLU A 127 9.38 10.54 -3.05
CA GLU A 127 8.59 10.10 -4.20
C GLU A 127 9.17 10.64 -5.52
N LEU A 128 9.53 11.94 -5.56
CA LEU A 128 10.13 12.57 -6.74
C LEU A 128 11.48 11.96 -7.13
N THR A 129 12.29 11.53 -6.16
CA THR A 129 13.65 11.03 -6.41
C THR A 129 13.74 9.52 -6.57
N SER A 130 12.97 8.78 -5.76
CA SER A 130 13.10 7.33 -5.59
C SER A 130 11.92 6.58 -6.17
N GLY A 131 10.72 7.17 -6.22
CA GLY A 131 9.56 6.57 -6.89
C GLY A 131 9.83 6.28 -8.37
N ALA A 132 10.45 7.22 -9.08
CA ALA A 132 10.88 7.03 -10.46
C ALA A 132 11.92 5.91 -10.61
N LYS A 133 12.87 5.80 -9.67
CA LYS A 133 13.90 4.74 -9.67
C LYS A 133 13.29 3.35 -9.43
N ILE A 134 12.24 3.24 -8.61
CA ILE A 134 11.52 1.98 -8.39
C ILE A 134 10.80 1.55 -9.68
N ALA A 135 10.13 2.48 -10.37
CA ALA A 135 9.46 2.17 -11.63
C ALA A 135 10.44 1.73 -12.72
N LEU A 136 11.57 2.45 -12.86
CA LEU A 136 12.63 2.10 -13.80
C LEU A 136 13.25 0.73 -13.48
N SER A 137 13.64 0.49 -12.22
CA SER A 137 14.25 -0.79 -11.83
C SER A 137 13.31 -1.97 -12.02
N LYS A 138 12.00 -1.79 -11.77
CA LYS A 138 10.98 -2.82 -12.06
C LYS A 138 10.93 -3.19 -13.54
N ASN A 139 11.04 -2.21 -14.44
CA ASN A 139 11.09 -2.46 -15.88
C ASN A 139 12.40 -3.16 -16.29
N GLU A 140 13.54 -2.73 -15.75
CA GLU A 140 14.83 -3.36 -16.01
C GLU A 140 14.85 -4.82 -15.55
N ILE A 141 14.34 -5.12 -14.35
CA ILE A 141 14.20 -6.49 -13.85
C ILE A 141 13.34 -7.34 -14.81
N LYS A 142 12.23 -6.79 -15.30
CA LYS A 142 11.36 -7.49 -16.25
C LYS A 142 12.09 -7.80 -17.56
N LEU A 143 12.83 -6.83 -18.12
CA LEU A 143 13.63 -7.03 -19.32
C LEU A 143 14.70 -8.10 -19.10
N LYS A 144 15.42 -8.06 -17.98
CA LYS A 144 16.44 -9.06 -17.64
C LYS A 144 15.85 -10.46 -17.44
N ASN A 145 14.64 -10.58 -16.88
CA ASN A 145 13.97 -11.88 -16.80
C ASN A 145 13.63 -12.44 -18.18
N SER A 146 13.14 -11.60 -19.11
CA SER A 146 12.88 -12.05 -20.49
C SER A 146 14.16 -12.45 -21.22
N GLU A 147 15.27 -11.73 -21.02
CA GLU A 147 16.58 -12.12 -21.56
C GLU A 147 17.05 -13.49 -20.99
N ILE A 148 16.85 -13.73 -19.70
CA ILE A 148 17.18 -15.01 -19.05
C ILE A 148 16.36 -16.15 -19.67
N GLU A 149 15.05 -15.99 -19.79
CA GLU A 149 14.16 -17.01 -20.38
C GLU A 149 14.57 -17.36 -21.82
N GLU A 150 14.94 -16.36 -22.63
CA GLU A 150 15.41 -16.58 -24.00
C GLU A 150 16.72 -17.37 -24.04
N LEU A 151 17.68 -17.01 -23.18
CA LEU A 151 18.97 -17.70 -23.08
C LEU A 151 18.82 -19.13 -22.58
N GLU A 152 17.91 -19.38 -21.63
CA GLU A 152 17.59 -20.73 -21.15
C GLU A 152 17.00 -21.60 -22.26
N SER A 153 16.09 -21.04 -23.07
CA SER A 153 15.54 -21.72 -24.24
C SER A 153 16.63 -22.10 -25.26
N LYS A 154 17.53 -21.16 -25.57
CA LYS A 154 18.69 -21.41 -26.44
C LYS A 154 19.61 -22.50 -25.88
N LEU A 155 19.89 -22.47 -24.57
CA LEU A 155 20.71 -23.47 -23.90
C LEU A 155 20.08 -24.87 -23.99
N ASN A 156 18.77 -24.97 -23.79
CA ASN A 156 18.04 -26.23 -23.89
C ASN A 156 18.08 -26.82 -25.30
N ARG A 157 17.94 -25.98 -26.33
CA ARG A 157 18.09 -26.40 -27.72
C ARG A 157 19.49 -26.93 -28.01
N LEU A 158 20.54 -26.20 -27.62
CA LEU A 158 21.92 -26.65 -27.81
C LEU A 158 22.22 -27.97 -27.10
N ARG A 159 21.65 -28.18 -25.90
CA ARG A 159 21.76 -29.46 -25.19
C ARG A 159 21.08 -30.62 -25.93
N ALA A 160 19.95 -30.37 -26.59
CA ALA A 160 19.28 -31.38 -27.40
C ALA A 160 20.10 -31.73 -28.66
N GLU A 161 20.61 -30.71 -29.38
CA GLU A 161 21.47 -30.90 -30.56
C GLU A 161 22.75 -31.67 -30.20
N LYS A 162 23.39 -31.33 -29.07
CA LYS A 162 24.56 -32.06 -28.56
C LYS A 162 24.26 -33.55 -28.36
N LYS A 163 23.13 -33.91 -27.73
CA LYS A 163 22.76 -35.32 -27.51
C LYS A 163 22.61 -36.10 -28.81
N ILE A 164 22.07 -35.47 -29.86
CA ILE A 164 21.91 -36.10 -31.18
C ILE A 164 23.29 -36.39 -31.78
N LEU A 165 24.20 -35.40 -31.75
CA LEU A 165 25.56 -35.57 -32.26
C LEU A 165 26.35 -36.63 -31.48
N GLU A 166 26.19 -36.70 -30.16
CA GLU A 166 26.82 -37.74 -29.34
C GLU A 166 26.30 -39.14 -29.72
N ALA A 167 24.99 -39.29 -29.96
CA ALA A 167 24.42 -40.57 -30.39
C ALA A 167 24.91 -40.98 -31.80
N GLU A 168 25.01 -40.03 -32.73
CA GLU A 168 25.54 -40.28 -34.07
C GLU A 168 27.02 -40.68 -34.02
N HIS A 169 27.81 -40.00 -33.17
CA HIS A 169 29.22 -40.34 -32.97
C HIS A 169 29.41 -41.78 -32.48
N GLU A 170 28.63 -42.20 -31.47
CA GLU A 170 28.69 -43.57 -30.96
C GLU A 170 28.28 -44.60 -32.01
N HIS A 171 27.26 -44.31 -32.82
CA HIS A 171 26.86 -45.17 -33.93
C HIS A 171 27.98 -45.34 -34.97
N LEU A 172 28.65 -44.25 -35.34
CA LEU A 172 29.78 -44.28 -36.26
C LEU A 172 30.96 -45.08 -35.68
N LEU A 173 31.24 -44.96 -34.38
CA LEU A 173 32.26 -45.76 -33.70
C LEU A 173 31.92 -47.25 -33.73
N ALA A 174 30.66 -47.62 -33.46
CA ALA A 174 30.19 -49.00 -33.54
C ALA A 174 30.37 -49.57 -34.95
N THR A 175 29.91 -48.85 -35.97
CA THR A 175 30.05 -49.21 -37.39
C THR A 175 31.51 -49.41 -37.78
N SER A 176 32.40 -48.51 -37.34
CA SER A 176 33.85 -48.61 -37.58
C SER A 176 34.44 -49.88 -36.97
N ARG A 177 34.04 -50.24 -35.75
CA ARG A 177 34.48 -51.48 -35.08
C ARG A 177 34.02 -52.73 -35.84
N GLU A 178 32.76 -52.76 -36.29
CA GLU A 178 32.21 -53.87 -37.08
C GLU A 178 32.95 -54.07 -38.41
N LEU A 179 33.22 -52.97 -39.14
CA LEU A 179 33.98 -53.02 -40.39
C LEU A 179 35.40 -53.54 -40.16
N LYS A 180 36.08 -53.07 -39.10
CA LYS A 180 37.42 -53.57 -38.73
C LYS A 180 37.40 -55.07 -38.43
N ALA A 181 36.42 -55.54 -37.66
CA ALA A 181 36.26 -56.97 -37.35
C ALA A 181 35.98 -57.80 -38.61
N LYS A 182 35.12 -57.31 -39.51
CA LYS A 182 34.83 -57.96 -40.80
C LYS A 182 36.08 -58.07 -41.67
N ILE A 183 36.86 -56.98 -41.80
CA ILE A 183 38.13 -56.97 -42.54
C ILE A 183 39.11 -57.98 -41.93
N TYR A 184 39.25 -58.00 -40.60
CA TYR A 184 40.13 -58.95 -39.90
C TYR A 184 39.73 -60.41 -40.20
N ASN A 185 38.46 -60.76 -40.06
CA ASN A 185 37.96 -62.10 -40.34
C ASN A 185 38.19 -62.53 -41.79
N ILE A 186 38.00 -61.63 -42.76
CA ILE A 186 38.29 -61.91 -44.17
C ILE A 186 39.79 -62.18 -44.36
N ARG A 187 40.66 -61.35 -43.78
CA ARG A 187 42.11 -61.53 -43.84
C ARG A 187 42.54 -62.87 -43.24
N GLU A 188 41.99 -63.24 -42.08
CA GLU A 188 42.29 -64.49 -41.42
C GLU A 188 41.91 -65.71 -42.29
N LYS A 189 40.69 -65.70 -42.86
CA LYS A 189 40.24 -66.77 -43.78
C LYS A 189 41.15 -66.92 -45.00
N LEU A 190 41.61 -65.80 -45.58
CA LEU A 190 42.54 -65.84 -46.71
C LEU A 190 43.88 -66.49 -46.33
N VAL A 191 44.45 -66.14 -45.18
CA VAL A 191 45.72 -66.74 -44.70
C VAL A 191 45.56 -68.24 -44.43
N ARG A 192 44.48 -68.63 -43.75
CA ARG A 192 44.23 -70.04 -43.38
C ARG A 192 43.79 -70.92 -44.55
N SER A 193 43.35 -70.34 -45.68
CA SER A 193 42.91 -71.09 -46.86
C SER A 193 43.98 -72.02 -47.45
N LYS A 194 45.26 -71.73 -47.18
CA LYS A 194 46.42 -72.53 -47.61
C LYS A 194 46.87 -73.59 -46.59
N LEU A 195 46.35 -73.56 -45.36
CA LEU A 195 46.69 -74.49 -44.28
C LEU A 195 45.69 -75.65 -44.16
N ALA A 196 44.65 -75.69 -45.00
CA ALA A 196 43.76 -76.82 -45.16
C ALA A 196 44.37 -77.83 -46.16
N ILE A 197 45.35 -78.60 -45.68
CA ILE A 197 45.82 -79.86 -46.28
C ILE A 197 45.80 -80.91 -45.17
#